data_AF-A0A1F5ZM32-F1
#
_entry.id   AF-A0A1F5ZM32-F1
#
_cell.length_a   1.000
_cell.length_b   1.000
_cell.length_c   1.000
_cell.angle_alpha   90.00
_cell.angle_beta   90.00
_cell.angle_gamma   90.00
#
_symmetry.space_group_name_H-M   'P 1'
#
loop_
_entity.id
_entity.type
_entity.pdbx_description
1 polymer ?
#
loop_
_entity_poly.entity_id
_entity_poly.type
_entity_poly.pdbx_seq_one_letter_code
_entity_poly.pdbx_strand_id
1 'polypeptide(L)'
;MRIQNDGNVGIGTTSPLSKLHVEGACVTGDTLLPIRRKKKRRKSQDISDENGDPDGQNSNFQNPNSNENFNIENSLKIRKLKIENYEYDHLLCRIDEILPGDEVLSLNEETGRVQWSRINNLMDMGVRDIFELTTKSGRVIRTTAKHPYLVQINQFSNSKIQ
;
A
#
# COMPACT_ATOMS: atom_id res chain seq x y z
N MET A 1 -6.93 -22.46 11.37
CA MET A 1 -8.15 -22.52 10.53
C MET A 1 -8.84 -23.84 10.81
N ARG A 2 -10.16 -23.84 11.01
CA ARG A 2 -11.00 -25.04 11.23
C ARG A 2 -12.21 -24.96 10.31
N ILE A 3 -12.60 -26.07 9.72
CA ILE A 3 -13.82 -26.23 8.95
C ILE A 3 -14.71 -27.21 9.72
N GLN A 4 -15.93 -26.81 10.05
CA GLN A 4 -16.92 -27.68 10.68
C GLN A 4 -17.72 -28.43 9.59
N ASN A 5 -18.31 -29.58 9.96
CA ASN A 5 -19.09 -30.42 9.04
C ASN A 5 -20.36 -29.73 8.52
N ASP A 6 -20.75 -28.59 9.09
CA ASP A 6 -21.85 -27.71 8.66
C ASP A 6 -21.40 -26.62 7.66
N GLY A 7 -20.12 -26.59 7.30
CA GLY A 7 -19.54 -25.62 6.37
C GLY A 7 -19.07 -24.32 7.00
N ASN A 8 -19.14 -24.16 8.32
CA ASN A 8 -18.62 -22.97 9.01
C ASN A 8 -17.09 -23.01 9.10
N VAL A 9 -16.45 -21.89 8.79
CA VAL A 9 -14.99 -21.73 8.82
C VAL A 9 -14.58 -20.79 9.95
N GLY A 10 -13.81 -21.32 10.90
CA GLY A 10 -13.20 -20.58 12.01
C GLY A 10 -11.72 -20.28 11.76
N ILE A 11 -11.30 -19.02 11.86
CA ILE A 11 -9.90 -18.63 11.95
C ILE A 11 -9.66 -18.02 13.34
N GLY A 12 -8.81 -18.65 14.15
CA GLY A 12 -8.56 -18.21 15.53
C GLY A 12 -9.60 -18.68 16.55
N THR A 13 -10.72 -19.29 16.13
CA THR A 13 -11.77 -19.81 17.02
C THR A 13 -12.08 -21.29 16.74
N THR A 14 -12.45 -22.04 17.78
CA THR A 14 -12.94 -23.43 17.67
C THR A 14 -14.46 -23.53 17.51
N SER A 15 -15.18 -22.43 17.75
CA SER A 15 -16.64 -22.36 17.78
C SER A 15 -17.14 -21.20 16.90
N PRO A 16 -17.00 -21.29 15.56
CA PRO A 16 -17.55 -20.32 14.63
C PRO A 16 -19.06 -20.14 14.82
N LEU A 17 -19.55 -18.89 14.88
CA LEU A 17 -20.97 -18.54 15.02
C LEU A 17 -21.64 -18.22 13.67
N SER A 18 -20.86 -18.18 12.60
CA SER A 18 -21.24 -17.80 11.24
C SER A 18 -20.38 -18.53 10.22
N LYS A 19 -20.80 -18.54 8.95
CA LYS A 19 -20.09 -19.20 7.84
C LYS A 19 -18.60 -18.88 7.79
N LEU A 20 -18.26 -17.63 8.10
CA LEU A 20 -16.90 -17.21 8.37
C LEU A 20 -16.88 -16.50 9.73
N HIS A 21 -16.10 -17.02 10.67
CA HIS A 21 -15.84 -16.39 11.97
C HIS A 21 -14.32 -16.28 12.17
N VAL A 22 -13.84 -15.05 12.25
CA VAL A 22 -12.42 -14.75 12.53
C VAL A 22 -12.32 -14.15 13.93
N GLU A 23 -11.64 -14.85 14.83
CA GLU A 23 -11.21 -14.29 16.11
C GLU A 23 -9.80 -13.73 15.94
N GLY A 24 -9.65 -12.42 16.05
CA GLY A 24 -8.40 -11.69 15.90
C GLY A 24 -8.49 -10.32 16.55
N ALA A 25 -7.36 -9.62 16.69
CA ALA A 25 -7.36 -8.25 17.20
C ALA A 25 -7.81 -7.25 16.12
N CYS A 26 -8.42 -6.14 16.52
CA CYS A 26 -8.78 -5.07 15.60
C CYS A 26 -8.51 -3.67 16.18
N VAL A 27 -8.51 -2.69 15.27
CA VAL A 27 -8.32 -1.25 15.52
C VAL A 27 -9.59 -0.53 15.06
N THR A 28 -9.90 0.61 15.68
CA THR A 28 -11.03 1.47 15.27
C THR A 28 -10.86 2.01 13.84
N GLY A 29 -11.95 2.05 13.06
CA GLY A 29 -11.93 2.44 11.65
C GLY A 29 -11.52 3.90 11.40
N ASP A 30 -11.74 4.79 12.36
CA ASP A 30 -11.37 6.20 12.30
C ASP A 30 -9.90 6.49 12.67
N THR A 31 -9.13 5.45 13.02
CA THR A 31 -7.68 5.59 13.19
C THR A 31 -7.04 6.00 11.88
N LEU A 32 -6.20 7.04 11.92
CA LEU A 32 -5.52 7.57 10.75
C LEU A 32 -4.20 6.82 10.50
N LEU A 33 -4.05 6.27 9.29
CA LEU A 33 -2.85 5.60 8.83
C LEU A 33 -2.18 6.37 7.68
N PRO A 34 -0.84 6.56 7.75
CA PRO A 34 -0.08 7.06 6.62
C PRO A 34 0.03 5.95 5.57
N ILE A 35 -0.54 6.20 4.40
CA ILE A 35 -0.51 5.29 3.25
C ILE A 35 0.05 6.00 2.01
N ARG A 36 0.49 5.22 1.03
CA ARG A 36 0.72 5.69 -0.32
C ARG A 36 -0.18 4.97 -1.32
N ARG A 37 -0.74 5.71 -2.27
CA ARG A 37 -1.64 5.21 -3.30
C ARG A 37 -1.08 5.51 -4.68
N LYS A 38 -1.07 4.52 -5.58
CA LYS A 38 -0.61 4.70 -6.96
C LYS A 38 -1.54 5.66 -7.71
N LYS A 39 -0.99 6.70 -8.31
CA LYS A 39 -1.76 7.58 -9.19
C LYS A 39 -2.19 6.80 -10.43
N LYS A 40 -3.48 6.82 -10.74
CA LYS A 40 -3.95 6.41 -12.07
C LYS A 40 -3.43 7.46 -13.05
N ARG A 41 -2.64 7.04 -14.04
CA ARG A 41 -2.33 7.93 -15.16
C ARG A 41 -3.66 8.35 -15.77
N ARG A 42 -3.95 9.65 -15.78
CA ARG A 42 -5.02 10.17 -16.64
C ARG A 42 -4.67 9.69 -18.04
N LYS A 43 -5.54 8.88 -18.64
CA LYS A 43 -5.43 8.58 -20.06
C LYS A 43 -5.48 9.95 -20.72
N SER A 44 -4.40 10.35 -21.39
CA SER A 44 -4.38 11.57 -22.19
C SER A 44 -5.66 11.52 -23.02
N GLN A 45 -6.52 12.50 -22.82
CA GLN A 45 -7.71 12.65 -23.64
C GLN A 45 -7.16 12.86 -25.06
N ASP A 46 -7.34 11.87 -25.94
CA ASP A 46 -7.03 12.05 -27.35
C ASP A 46 -7.87 13.26 -27.80
N ILE A 47 -7.21 14.38 -28.08
CA ILE A 47 -7.84 15.49 -28.79
C ILE A 47 -8.09 14.93 -30.19
N SER A 48 -9.30 14.46 -30.44
CA SER A 48 -9.78 14.26 -31.79
C SER A 48 -9.93 15.65 -32.39
N ASP A 49 -8.92 16.10 -33.14
CA ASP A 49 -9.01 17.27 -34.01
C ASP A 49 -10.05 16.98 -35.10
N GLU A 50 -11.32 17.16 -34.72
CA GLU A 50 -12.45 17.12 -35.63
C GLU A 50 -12.55 18.49 -36.30
N ASN A 51 -11.65 18.76 -37.24
CA ASN A 51 -11.83 19.76 -38.29
C ASN A 51 -11.05 19.28 -39.52
N GLY A 52 -11.77 18.73 -40.49
CA GLY A 52 -11.23 18.50 -41.82
C GLY A 52 -11.10 19.82 -42.56
N ASP A 53 -9.87 20.25 -42.80
CA ASP A 53 -9.52 21.23 -43.83
C ASP A 53 -8.38 20.66 -44.70
N PRO A 54 -8.58 20.49 -46.04
CA PRO A 54 -7.73 19.67 -46.88
C PRO A 54 -6.66 20.49 -47.62
N ASP A 55 -5.95 21.39 -46.94
CA ASP A 55 -4.83 22.11 -47.57
C ASP A 55 -3.51 21.81 -46.86
N GLY A 56 -2.98 20.64 -47.21
CA GLY A 56 -1.65 20.21 -46.82
C GLY A 56 -0.57 21.13 -47.40
N GLN A 57 0.12 21.84 -46.52
CA GLN A 57 1.50 22.25 -46.75
C GLN A 57 2.37 21.56 -45.71
N ASN A 58 3.06 20.51 -46.14
CA ASN A 58 4.14 19.95 -45.35
C ASN A 58 5.21 21.05 -45.18
N SER A 59 5.64 21.30 -43.96
CA SER A 59 6.90 21.99 -43.72
C SER A 59 7.96 20.92 -43.47
N ASN A 60 8.47 20.34 -44.55
CA ASN A 60 9.76 19.67 -44.56
C ASN A 60 10.84 20.66 -44.09
N PHE A 61 11.21 20.60 -42.81
CA PHE A 61 12.47 21.17 -42.36
C PHE A 61 13.58 20.15 -42.62
N GLN A 62 14.15 20.18 -43.84
CA GLN A 62 15.49 19.64 -44.03
C GLN A 62 16.48 20.57 -43.33
N ASN A 63 17.09 20.11 -42.24
CA ASN A 63 18.30 20.73 -41.70
C ASN A 63 19.48 20.39 -42.63
N PRO A 64 20.13 21.36 -43.32
CA PRO A 64 21.16 21.06 -44.31
C PRO A 64 22.55 20.75 -43.74
N ASN A 65 22.79 20.84 -42.43
CA ASN A 65 24.15 20.69 -41.87
C ASN A 65 24.20 20.15 -40.44
N SER A 66 24.06 18.83 -40.31
CA SER A 66 24.72 18.10 -39.24
C SER A 66 24.97 16.66 -39.69
N ASN A 67 26.23 16.38 -40.00
CA ASN A 67 26.73 15.06 -40.42
C ASN A 67 26.79 14.09 -39.22
N GLU A 68 25.65 13.83 -38.59
CA GLU A 68 25.47 12.69 -37.71
C GLU A 68 24.34 11.83 -38.24
N ASN A 69 24.72 10.77 -38.96
CA ASN A 69 23.84 9.65 -39.24
C ASN A 69 23.54 8.95 -37.92
N PHE A 70 22.57 9.45 -37.14
CA PHE A 70 22.01 8.66 -36.05
C PHE A 70 21.11 7.59 -36.67
N ASN A 71 21.74 6.48 -37.07
CA ASN A 71 21.08 5.28 -37.54
C ASN A 71 20.01 4.87 -36.52
N ILE A 72 18.75 4.91 -36.93
CA ILE A 72 17.60 4.40 -36.17
C ILE A 72 17.66 2.84 -36.06
N GLU A 73 18.73 2.23 -36.57
CA GLU A 73 19.10 0.82 -36.37
C GLU A 73 19.68 0.50 -34.99
N ASN A 74 19.65 1.42 -34.02
CA ASN A 74 19.70 1.04 -32.60
C ASN A 74 18.35 0.48 -32.10
N SER A 75 17.67 -0.26 -32.98
CA SER A 75 16.40 -0.93 -32.77
C SER A 75 16.44 -2.07 -31.75
N LEU A 76 17.59 -2.40 -31.14
CA LEU A 76 17.70 -3.51 -30.19
C LEU A 76 18.83 -3.35 -29.14
N LYS A 77 18.91 -2.28 -28.33
CA LYS A 77 19.68 -2.36 -27.05
C LYS A 77 19.57 -1.25 -26.01
N ILE A 78 18.75 -0.22 -26.19
CA ILE A 78 18.15 0.39 -24.99
C ILE A 78 17.02 -0.55 -24.60
N ARG A 79 17.39 -1.65 -23.94
CA ARG A 79 16.47 -2.36 -23.05
C ARG A 79 15.84 -1.23 -22.26
N LYS A 80 14.56 -0.96 -22.51
CA LYS A 80 13.74 -0.17 -21.61
C LYS A 80 13.97 -0.78 -20.23
N LEU A 81 14.93 -0.25 -19.49
CA LEU A 81 14.84 -0.17 -18.05
C LEU A 81 13.60 0.71 -17.88
N LYS A 82 12.44 0.05 -17.96
CA LYS A 82 11.17 0.55 -17.47
C LYS A 82 11.40 0.72 -15.98
N ILE A 83 12.09 1.79 -15.61
CA ILE A 83 11.87 2.39 -14.31
C ILE A 83 10.47 2.95 -14.49
N GLU A 84 9.46 2.12 -14.21
CA GLU A 84 8.09 2.59 -14.08
C GLU A 84 8.14 3.57 -12.91
N ASN A 85 8.38 4.85 -13.22
CA ASN A 85 8.28 5.96 -12.29
C ASN A 85 6.79 6.07 -11.92
N TYR A 86 6.34 5.18 -11.05
CA TYR A 86 5.03 5.24 -10.43
C TYR A 86 5.01 6.48 -9.54
N GLU A 87 4.13 7.41 -9.87
CA GLU A 87 3.85 8.57 -9.03
C GLU A 87 2.85 8.14 -7.96
N TYR A 88 3.14 8.45 -6.70
CA TYR A 88 2.32 8.07 -5.54
C TYR A 88 1.76 9.30 -4.83
N ASP A 89 0.50 9.22 -4.42
CA ASP A 89 -0.08 10.12 -3.44
C ASP A 89 0.23 9.62 -2.03
N HIS A 90 0.76 10.48 -1.18
CA HIS A 90 1.01 10.18 0.23
C HIS A 90 -0.12 10.80 1.06
N LEU A 91 -0.88 9.96 1.74
CA LEU A 91 -2.14 10.35 2.38
C LEU A 91 -2.13 9.92 3.84
N LEU A 92 -2.78 10.71 4.69
CA LEU A 92 -3.20 10.29 6.02
C LEU A 92 -4.68 9.91 5.91
N CYS A 93 -4.96 8.61 5.91
CA CYS A 93 -6.26 8.04 5.55
C CYS A 93 -6.82 7.26 6.73
N ARG A 94 -8.13 7.37 6.98
CA ARG A 94 -8.78 6.53 7.99
C ARG A 94 -8.75 5.07 7.54
N ILE A 95 -8.63 4.14 8.50
CA ILE A 95 -8.59 2.69 8.20
C ILE A 95 -9.80 2.25 7.37
N ASP A 96 -10.99 2.76 7.66
CA ASP A 96 -12.23 2.44 6.94
C ASP A 96 -12.33 3.03 5.51
N GLU A 97 -11.42 3.94 5.14
CA GLU A 97 -11.33 4.56 3.81
C GLU A 97 -10.15 4.01 2.97
N ILE A 98 -9.38 3.08 3.52
CA ILE A 98 -8.26 2.43 2.83
C ILE A 98 -8.79 1.51 1.72
N LEU A 99 -8.13 1.55 0.56
CA LEU A 99 -8.49 0.73 -0.59
C LEU A 99 -7.51 -0.45 -0.76
N PRO A 100 -7.99 -1.62 -1.22
CA PRO A 100 -7.13 -2.70 -1.68
C PRO A 100 -6.08 -2.23 -2.69
N GLY A 101 -4.81 -2.51 -2.42
CA GLY A 101 -3.69 -2.09 -3.25
C GLY A 101 -2.98 -0.82 -2.79
N ASP A 102 -3.50 -0.11 -1.80
CA ASP A 102 -2.73 0.90 -1.07
C ASP A 102 -1.53 0.25 -0.37
N GLU A 103 -0.49 1.04 -0.12
CA GLU A 103 0.68 0.57 0.61
C GLU A 103 0.85 1.33 1.91
N VAL A 104 1.16 0.61 2.98
CA VAL A 104 1.42 1.15 4.33
C VAL A 104 2.88 0.91 4.70
N LEU A 105 3.42 1.79 5.55
CA LEU A 105 4.72 1.60 6.15
C LEU A 105 4.66 0.51 7.23
N SER A 106 5.41 -0.57 7.02
CA SER A 106 5.52 -1.69 7.96
C SER A 106 6.97 -1.89 8.38
N LEU A 107 7.20 -2.24 9.65
CA LEU A 107 8.54 -2.60 10.13
C LEU A 107 8.92 -4.00 9.64
N ASN A 108 10.07 -4.13 8.98
CA ASN A 108 10.71 -5.40 8.73
C ASN A 108 11.60 -5.75 9.94
N GLU A 109 11.22 -6.79 10.69
CA GLU A 109 11.88 -7.15 11.95
C GLU A 109 13.31 -7.70 11.76
N GLU A 110 13.60 -8.36 10.64
CA GLU A 110 14.94 -8.90 10.35
C GLU A 110 15.95 -7.77 10.07
N THR A 111 15.52 -6.76 9.32
CA THR A 111 16.38 -5.64 8.93
C THR A 111 16.29 -4.44 9.88
N GLY A 112 15.27 -4.40 10.73
CA GLY A 112 14.96 -3.26 11.60
C GLY A 112 14.52 -1.99 10.84
N ARG A 113 14.22 -2.09 9.54
CA ARG A 113 13.88 -0.94 8.69
C ARG A 113 12.42 -0.95 8.30
N VAL A 114 11.84 0.23 8.14
CA VAL A 114 10.46 0.38 7.68
C VAL A 114 10.44 0.26 6.15
N GLN A 115 9.54 -0.57 5.64
CA GLN A 115 9.33 -0.83 4.22
C GLN A 115 7.85 -0.71 3.85
N TRP A 116 7.58 -0.31 2.61
CA TRP A 116 6.22 -0.25 2.08
C TRP A 116 5.68 -1.66 1.85
N SER A 117 4.48 -1.93 2.37
CA SER A 117 3.79 -3.21 2.25
C SER A 117 2.39 -2.99 1.69
N ARG A 118 2.00 -3.80 0.70
CA ARG A 118 0.69 -3.71 0.04
C ARG A 118 -0.42 -4.25 0.94
N ILE A 119 -1.49 -3.47 1.07
CA ILE A 119 -2.72 -3.86 1.75
C ILE A 119 -3.57 -4.66 0.77
N ASN A 120 -3.87 -5.91 1.12
CA ASN A 120 -4.67 -6.79 0.26
C ASN A 120 -6.16 -6.49 0.38
N ASN A 121 -6.67 -6.38 1.61
CA ASN A 121 -8.06 -6.03 1.89
C ASN A 121 -8.23 -5.62 3.36
N LEU A 122 -9.35 -4.95 3.68
CA LEU A 122 -9.80 -4.71 5.05
C LEU A 122 -10.83 -5.79 5.45
N MET A 123 -10.82 -6.19 6.72
CA MET A 123 -11.83 -7.08 7.29
C MET A 123 -12.62 -6.32 8.35
N ASP A 124 -13.94 -6.30 8.22
CA ASP A 124 -14.84 -5.81 9.27
C ASP A 124 -15.01 -6.89 10.33
N MET A 125 -14.59 -6.58 11.56
CA MET A 125 -14.61 -7.49 12.71
C MET A 125 -15.82 -7.25 13.62
N GLY A 126 -16.75 -6.41 13.18
CA GLY A 126 -17.97 -6.03 13.90
C GLY A 126 -17.69 -5.11 15.09
N VAL A 127 -18.70 -5.02 15.96
CA VAL A 127 -18.62 -4.23 17.19
C VAL A 127 -17.91 -5.02 18.28
N ARG A 128 -16.92 -4.41 18.93
CA ARG A 128 -16.13 -5.00 20.01
C ARG A 128 -15.77 -3.96 21.04
N ASP A 129 -15.43 -4.42 22.25
CA ASP A 129 -14.88 -3.56 23.28
C ASP A 129 -13.50 -3.04 22.87
N ILE A 130 -13.31 -1.73 23.03
CA ILE A 130 -12.08 -1.02 22.68
C ILE A 130 -11.44 -0.39 23.91
N PHE A 131 -10.12 -0.32 23.88
CA PHE A 131 -9.27 0.32 24.88
C PHE A 131 -8.44 1.38 24.19
N GLU A 132 -8.30 2.53 24.85
CA GLU A 132 -7.43 3.61 24.41
C GLU A 132 -6.05 3.47 25.07
N LEU A 133 -5.00 3.53 24.26
CA LEU A 133 -3.61 3.55 24.72
C LEU A 133 -2.96 4.84 24.26
N THR A 134 -2.42 5.59 25.22
CA THR A 134 -1.69 6.85 24.99
C THR A 134 -0.22 6.66 25.37
N THR A 135 0.69 6.92 24.43
CA THR A 135 2.13 6.91 24.71
C THR A 135 2.57 8.19 25.41
N LYS A 136 3.75 8.16 26.07
CA LYS A 136 4.38 9.36 26.64
C LYS A 136 4.58 10.49 25.61
N SER A 137 4.75 10.14 24.33
CA SER A 137 4.87 11.10 23.23
C SER A 137 3.53 11.68 22.75
N GLY A 138 2.40 11.27 23.34
CA GLY A 138 1.06 11.74 22.98
C GLY A 138 0.43 11.02 21.78
N ARG A 139 1.02 9.92 21.30
CA ARG A 139 0.37 9.11 20.26
C ARG A 139 -0.74 8.27 20.89
N VAL A 140 -1.89 8.24 20.26
CA VAL A 140 -3.07 7.52 20.74
C VAL A 140 -3.46 6.44 19.73
N ILE A 141 -3.83 5.27 20.24
CA ILE A 141 -4.47 4.22 19.45
C ILE A 141 -5.63 3.61 20.23
N ARG A 142 -6.70 3.24 19.54
CA ARG A 142 -7.85 2.55 20.13
C ARG A 142 -8.07 1.20 19.48
N THR A 143 -7.94 0.13 20.27
CA THR A 143 -7.93 -1.25 19.79
C THR A 143 -8.60 -2.21 20.77
N THR A 144 -8.82 -3.45 20.34
CA THR A 144 -9.18 -4.54 21.26
C THR A 144 -8.06 -4.85 22.26
N ALA A 145 -8.39 -5.39 23.44
CA ALA A 145 -7.42 -5.73 24.49
C ALA A 145 -6.29 -6.67 24.07
N LYS A 146 -6.55 -7.60 23.13
CA LYS A 146 -5.58 -8.61 22.66
C LYS A 146 -4.67 -8.11 21.51
N HIS A 147 -4.68 -6.81 21.20
CA HIS A 147 -3.88 -6.30 20.08
C HIS A 147 -2.37 -6.37 20.41
N PRO A 148 -1.55 -7.07 19.59
CA PRO A 148 -0.12 -7.13 19.83
C PRO A 148 0.55 -5.80 19.49
N TYR A 149 1.61 -5.48 20.23
CA TYR A 149 2.45 -4.30 20.00
C TYR A 149 3.91 -4.69 20.10
N LEU A 150 4.75 -4.04 19.29
CA LEU A 150 6.19 -4.16 19.40
C LEU A 150 6.65 -3.46 20.68
N VAL A 151 7.38 -4.19 21.52
CA VAL A 151 7.95 -3.67 22.77
C VAL A 151 9.44 -3.96 22.82
N GLN A 152 10.22 -2.99 23.32
CA GLN A 152 11.63 -3.21 23.61
C GLN A 152 11.75 -3.89 24.98
N ILE A 153 12.13 -5.17 24.99
CA ILE A 153 12.41 -5.89 26.24
C ILE A 153 13.84 -5.55 26.65
N ASN A 154 13.99 -4.63 27.61
CA ASN A 154 15.27 -4.44 28.27
C ASN A 154 15.54 -5.68 29.12
N GLN A 155 16.48 -6.52 28.67
CA GLN A 155 17.03 -7.55 29.53
C GLN A 155 17.79 -6.84 30.65
N PHE A 156 17.16 -6.69 31.82
CA PHE A 156 17.90 -6.34 33.01
C PHE A 156 18.90 -7.48 33.26
N SER A 157 20.17 -7.23 32.99
CA SER A 157 21.24 -8.08 33.47
C SER A 157 21.12 -8.13 34.99
N ASN A 158 20.72 -9.27 35.54
CA ASN A 158 20.80 -9.56 36.96
C ASN A 158 22.29 -9.51 37.35
N SER A 159 22.81 -8.31 37.63
CA SER A 159 24.09 -8.16 38.32
C SER A 159 23.84 -8.60 39.76
N LYS A 160 24.31 -9.83 40.05
CA LYS A 160 24.44 -10.42 41.37
C LYS A 160 24.76 -9.36 42.43
N ILE A 161 23.89 -9.23 43.43
CA ILE A 161 24.29 -8.71 44.73
C ILE A 161 25.05 -9.88 45.38
N GLN A 162 26.36 -9.68 45.53
CA GLN A 162 27.25 -10.53 46.35
C GLN A 162 26.91 -10.38 47.82
#